data_AF-A0A3P7PEV6-F1
#
_entry.id   AF-A0A3P7PEV6-F1
#
_cell.length_a   1.000
_cell.length_b   1.000
_cell.length_c   1.000
_cell.angle_alpha   90.00
_cell.angle_beta   90.00
_cell.angle_gamma   90.00
#
_symmetry.space_group_name_H-M   'P 1'
#
loop_
_entity.id
_entity.type
_entity.pdbx_description
1 polymer ?
#
loop_
_entity_poly.entity_id
_entity_poly.type
_entity_poly.pdbx_seq_one_letter_code
_entity_poly.pdbx_strand_id
1 'polypeptide(L)' 'MSVVTVSEKESGPRMPVPLCSICGAESTGIHFGVEACAACSAFFRRTVVLRKNYECAKSGECSVSKGKLLALW' A
#
# COMPACT_ATOMS: atom_id res chain seq x y z
N MET A 1 -7.31 37.71 -23.13
CA MET A 1 -7.90 36.44 -22.66
C MET A 1 -7.03 35.33 -23.20
N SER A 2 -6.06 34.87 -22.42
CA SER A 2 -5.19 33.75 -22.80
C SER A 2 -5.74 32.51 -22.13
N VAL A 3 -6.30 31.61 -22.92
CA VAL A 3 -6.80 30.31 -22.49
C VAL A 3 -5.61 29.33 -22.39
N VAL A 4 -5.49 28.73 -21.21
CA VAL A 4 -4.92 27.43 -20.81
C VAL A 4 -3.66 26.88 -21.48
N THR A 5 -2.77 26.29 -20.68
CA THR A 5 -2.58 24.83 -20.67
C THR A 5 -1.98 24.40 -19.34
N VAL A 6 -2.59 23.39 -18.74
CA VAL A 6 -2.10 22.69 -17.56
C VAL A 6 -0.71 22.12 -17.85
N SER A 7 0.18 22.18 -16.88
CA SER A 7 1.52 21.60 -16.98
C SER A 7 1.40 20.07 -17.02
N GLU A 8 1.25 19.53 -18.23
CA GLU A 8 1.38 18.11 -18.50
C GLU A 8 2.84 17.72 -18.23
N LYS A 9 3.08 17.14 -17.05
CA LYS A 9 4.33 16.43 -16.77
C LYS A 9 4.44 15.23 -17.71
N GLU A 10 5.11 15.44 -18.83
CA GLU A 10 5.60 14.42 -19.75
C GLU A 10 6.31 13.30 -18.96
N SER A 11 5.68 12.12 -18.91
CA SER A 11 6.28 10.93 -18.32
C SER A 11 7.16 10.25 -19.36
N GLY A 12 8.48 10.35 -19.20
CA GLY A 12 9.44 9.42 -19.82
C GLY A 12 9.13 7.95 -19.46
N PRO A 13 9.89 6.97 -19.98
CA PRO A 13 9.62 5.56 -19.73
C PRO A 13 9.52 5.32 -18.21
N ARG A 14 8.30 5.01 -17.75
CA ARG A 14 8.01 4.82 -16.33
C ARG A 14 8.80 3.60 -15.88
N MET A 15 9.80 3.80 -15.04
CA MET A 15 10.43 2.65 -14.38
C MET A 15 9.33 1.82 -13.68
N PRO A 16 9.39 0.49 -13.74
CA PRO A 16 8.39 -0.35 -13.10
C PRO A 16 8.27 0.03 -11.62
N VAL A 17 7.05 0.34 -11.18
CA VAL A 17 6.77 0.66 -9.77
C VAL A 17 7.05 -0.60 -8.95
N PRO A 18 7.89 -0.55 -7.91
CA PRO A 18 8.12 -1.70 -7.04
C PRO A 18 6.80 -2.20 -6.41
N LEU A 19 6.71 -3.50 -6.16
CA LEU A 19 5.55 -4.10 -5.51
C LEU A 19 5.78 -4.22 -4.00
N CYS A 20 4.72 -4.02 -3.23
CA CYS A 20 4.67 -4.22 -1.79
C CYS A 20 4.99 -5.68 -1.47
N SER A 21 6.04 -5.91 -0.69
CA SER A 21 6.46 -7.26 -0.29
C SER A 21 5.45 -7.99 0.60
N ILE A 22 4.43 -7.29 1.13
CA ILE A 22 3.41 -7.85 2.02
C ILE A 22 2.15 -8.30 1.26
N CYS A 23 1.63 -7.47 0.36
CA CYS A 23 0.33 -7.72 -0.28
C CYS A 23 0.35 -7.66 -1.82
N GLY A 24 1.50 -7.34 -2.41
CA GLY A 24 1.66 -7.21 -3.86
C GLY A 24 1.01 -5.97 -4.49
N ALA A 25 0.46 -5.05 -3.70
CA ALA A 25 0.00 -3.75 -4.21
C ALA A 25 1.19 -2.88 -4.63
N GLU A 26 0.94 -1.81 -5.39
CA GLU A 26 2.00 -0.86 -5.75
C GLU A 26 2.62 -0.26 -4.49
N SER A 27 3.94 -0.38 -4.39
CA SER A 27 4.71 0.19 -3.29
C SER A 27 4.69 1.71 -3.39
N THR A 28 4.64 2.38 -2.25
CA THR A 28 4.88 3.83 -2.19
C THR A 28 6.33 4.15 -1.79
N GLY A 29 7.18 3.12 -1.72
CA GLY A 29 8.59 3.18 -1.36
C GLY A 29 8.91 2.29 -0.15
N ILE A 30 10.11 2.48 0.39
CA ILE A 30 10.60 1.72 1.53
C ILE A 30 10.00 2.27 2.83
N HIS A 31 9.24 1.43 3.54
CA HIS A 31 8.74 1.72 4.88
C HIS A 31 9.22 0.64 5.84
N PHE A 32 9.87 1.04 6.93
CA PHE A 32 10.40 0.12 7.94
C PHE A 32 11.36 -0.94 7.36
N GLY A 33 12.11 -0.58 6.31
CA GLY A 33 13.15 -1.42 5.71
C GLY A 33 12.70 -2.33 4.57
N VAL A 34 11.43 -2.30 4.16
CA VAL A 34 10.91 -3.10 3.03
C VAL A 34 10.09 -2.25 2.06
N GLU A 35 9.99 -2.67 0.80
CA GLU A 35 9.04 -2.09 -0.17
C GLU A 35 7.61 -2.37 0.30
N ALA A 36 6.87 -1.33 0.64
CA ALA A 36 5.53 -1.45 1.19
C ALA A 36 4.56 -0.42 0.62
N CYS A 37 3.31 -0.85 0.43
CA CYS A 37 2.23 0.09 0.09
C CYS A 37 1.80 0.88 1.34
N ALA A 38 1.20 2.05 1.12
CA ALA A 38 0.74 2.93 2.19
C ALA A 38 -0.17 2.24 3.23
N ALA A 39 -1.03 1.30 2.79
CA ALA A 39 -1.94 0.57 3.66
C ALA A 39 -1.21 -0.39 4.62
N CYS A 40 -0.25 -1.18 4.11
CA CYS A 40 0.56 -2.09 4.93
C CYS A 40 1.42 -1.31 5.93
N SER A 41 2.04 -0.22 5.48
CA SER A 41 2.82 0.67 6.35
C SER A 41 1.97 1.28 7.46
N ALA A 42 0.74 1.73 7.14
CA ALA A 42 -0.18 2.29 8.12
C ALA A 42 -0.75 1.24 9.07
N PHE A 43 -0.98 0.01 8.61
CA PHE A 43 -1.36 -1.10 9.46
C PHE A 43 -0.26 -1.40 10.48
N PHE A 44 0.96 -1.68 10.00
CA PHE A 44 2.11 -1.99 10.86
C PHE A 44 2.37 -0.92 11.92
N ARG A 45 2.40 0.36 11.51
CA ARG A 45 2.58 1.48 12.45
C ARG A 45 1.53 1.49 13.55
N ARG A 46 0.24 1.31 13.20
CA ARG A 46 -0.86 1.28 14.19
C ARG A 46 -0.75 0.09 15.13
N THR A 47 -0.38 -1.08 14.61
CA THR A 47 -0.18 -2.29 15.42
C THR A 47 0.90 -2.07 16.48
N VAL A 48 2.05 -1.52 16.09
CA VAL A 48 3.17 -1.28 17.01
C VAL A 48 2.83 -0.18 18.02
N VAL A 49 2.36 0.99 17.57
CA VAL A 49 2.08 2.14 18.45
C VAL A 49 0.99 1.82 19.46
N LEU A 50 -0.07 1.13 19.04
CA LEU A 50 -1.20 0.78 19.90
C LEU A 50 -1.04 -0.58 20.58
N ARG A 51 0.12 -1.25 20.42
CA ARG A 51 0.42 -2.60 20.92
C ARG A 51 -0.72 -3.59 20.67
N LYS A 52 -1.25 -3.61 19.45
CA LYS A 52 -2.35 -4.52 19.08
C LYS A 52 -1.84 -5.94 18.97
N ASN A 53 -2.55 -6.87 19.61
CA ASN A 53 -2.41 -8.30 19.40
C ASN A 53 -3.63 -8.79 18.62
N TYR A 54 -3.41 -9.47 17.50
CA TYR A 54 -4.49 -9.97 16.64
C TYR A 54 -4.54 -11.49 16.74
N GLU A 55 -5.75 -12.02 16.89
CA GLU A 55 -6.00 -13.46 16.81
C GLU A 55 -6.69 -13.77 15.49
N CYS A 56 -6.19 -14.80 14.78
CA CYS A 56 -6.84 -15.25 13.56
C CYS A 56 -8.06 -16.09 13.94
N ALA A 57 -9.23 -15.72 13.44
CA ALA A 57 -10.45 -16.52 13.63
C ALA A 57 -10.45 -17.88 12.88
N LYS A 58 -9.39 -18.17 12.11
CA LYS A 58 -9.21 -19.41 11.33
C LYS A 58 -7.92 -20.12 11.77
N SER A 59 -7.14 -20.68 10.84
CA SER A 59 -5.89 -21.41 11.12
C SER A 59 -4.62 -20.55 11.12
N GLY A 60 -4.72 -19.24 10.84
CA GLY A 60 -3.55 -18.37 10.67
C GLY A 60 -2.95 -18.38 9.25
N GLU A 61 -3.42 -19.26 8.36
CA GLU A 61 -2.93 -19.39 6.98
C GLU A 61 -3.69 -18.45 6.00
N CYS A 62 -3.86 -17.20 6.39
CA CYS A 62 -4.58 -16.21 5.58
C CYS A 62 -3.65 -15.60 4.51
N SER A 63 -3.93 -15.86 3.24
CA SER A 63 -3.24 -15.18 2.13
C SER A 63 -3.58 -13.68 2.09
N VAL A 64 -2.56 -12.83 2.14
CA VAL A 64 -2.70 -11.37 2.04
C VAL A 64 -2.44 -10.94 0.59
N SER A 65 -3.47 -10.47 -0.10
CA SER A 65 -3.37 -9.98 -1.49
C SER A 65 -4.08 -8.63 -1.67
N LYS A 66 -3.67 -7.88 -2.69
CA LYS A 66 -4.38 -6.68 -3.15
C LYS A 66 -5.84 -7.05 -3.46
N GLY A 67 -6.79 -6.42 -2.79
CA GLY A 67 -8.22 -6.57 -3.11
C GLY A 67 -9.05 -7.45 -2.18
N LYS A 68 -8.82 -7.40 -0.86
CA LYS A 68 -9.93 -7.51 0.10
C LYS A 68 -10.18 -6.14 0.71
N LEU A 69 -10.86 -5.29 -0.07
CA LEU A 69 -11.65 -4.24 0.54
C LEU A 69 -12.61 -4.95 1.50
N LEU A 70 -12.55 -4.58 2.78
CA LEU A 70 -13.70 -4.72 3.68
C LEU A 70 -14.78 -3.76 3.17
N ALA A 71 -15.26 -3.96 1.95
CA ALA A 71 -16.46 -3.32 1.41
C ALA A 71 -17.63 -4.21 1.79
N LEU A 72 -17.92 -4.25 3.09
CA LEU A 72 -19.18 -4.72 3.64
C LEU A 72 -19.54 -3.82 4.83
N TRP A 73 -19.64 -2.52 4.56
CA TRP A 73 -20.49 -1.55 5.27
C TRP A 73 -20.88 -0.47 4.28
#